data_AF-A0AA36G9N0-F1
#
_entry.id   AF-A0AA36G9N0-F1
#
_cell.length_a   1.000
_cell.length_b   1.000
_cell.length_c   1.000
_cell.angle_alpha   90.00
_cell.angle_beta   90.00
_cell.angle_gamma   90.00
#
_symmetry.space_group_name_H-M   'P 1'
#
loop_
_entity.id
_entity.type
_entity.pdbx_description
1 polymer ?
#
loop_
_entity_poly.entity_id
_entity_poly.type
_entity_poly.pdbx_seq_one_letter_code
_entity_poly.pdbx_strand_id
1 'polypeptide(L)'
;MKLLVLCTIIAVTSAYDGWDGIQGVSVDGFKCLANNGYSFFVARVWQSIGDYDYTGIQNIKNARVAGWNDVDGYIFPCLRSGCAPPANQIEATVNKLNAEGAQFGMLWLDLERFEWPADRNANRNYISALGNQLDAMHINWGIYTNYNNWEAIVGADWAQWSSKPLWWATYDGRKDMADFKPFGGWTKAVNVDGFKCLAAHNYSFFVARVWHSYGDYDETGIQNIKNARAAGWKDVDGYIFPYTKCCQKLNAENANFGMLWLDIEIFEWPDNKTANQDFISELCKELDAQKVQWGIYSSAHNWLNIVGLDWAVWKDKPLWWATYDGKKDYADFKSFGGWTKPAIHQWAGSVSGPCGVNMDLNYYP
;
A
#
# COMPACT_ATOMS: atom_id res chain seq x y z
N MET A 1 31.96 -22.62 27.81
CA MET A 1 31.49 -21.87 26.61
C MET A 1 30.24 -22.57 26.10
N LYS A 2 29.04 -22.05 26.42
CA LYS A 2 27.77 -22.65 25.98
C LYS A 2 27.50 -22.17 24.55
N LEU A 3 27.50 -23.10 23.60
CA LEU A 3 27.19 -22.85 22.21
C LEU A 3 25.67 -22.62 22.09
N LEU A 4 25.25 -21.38 21.84
CA LEU A 4 23.86 -21.07 21.52
C LEU A 4 23.67 -21.34 20.03
N VAL A 5 22.98 -22.42 19.69
CA VAL A 5 22.55 -22.68 18.31
C VAL A 5 21.30 -21.85 18.08
N LEU A 6 21.45 -20.76 17.32
CA LEU A 6 20.34 -19.93 16.88
C LEU A 6 19.65 -20.66 15.71
N CYS A 7 18.56 -21.39 15.98
CA CYS A 7 17.70 -21.92 14.93
C CYS A 7 16.97 -20.76 14.25
N THR A 8 17.43 -20.38 13.07
CA THR A 8 16.68 -19.54 12.14
C THR A 8 15.41 -20.27 11.72
N ILE A 9 14.26 -19.85 12.26
CA ILE A 9 12.95 -20.26 11.74
C ILE A 9 12.81 -19.57 10.39
N ILE A 10 13.14 -20.30 9.31
CA ILE A 10 12.75 -19.90 7.97
C ILE A 10 11.23 -20.09 7.94
N ALA A 11 10.48 -19.00 8.02
CA ALA A 11 9.07 -19.01 7.69
C ALA A 11 8.95 -19.37 6.21
N VAL A 12 8.74 -20.65 5.91
CA VAL A 12 8.35 -21.08 4.57
C VAL A 12 6.94 -20.53 4.38
N THR A 13 6.80 -19.45 3.62
CA THR A 13 5.48 -19.01 3.15
C THR A 13 4.97 -20.12 2.23
N SER A 14 4.16 -21.03 2.75
CA SER A 14 3.49 -22.03 1.91
C SER A 14 2.53 -21.29 0.99
N ALA A 15 2.74 -21.42 -0.32
CA ALA A 15 1.76 -21.01 -1.30
C ALA A 15 0.53 -21.91 -1.15
N TYR A 16 -0.65 -21.30 -1.20
CA TYR A 16 -1.92 -21.98 -1.08
C TYR A 16 -2.72 -21.81 -2.37
N ASP A 17 -3.39 -22.87 -2.81
CA ASP A 17 -4.29 -22.82 -3.95
C ASP A 17 -5.70 -22.45 -3.47
N GLY A 18 -6.38 -21.59 -4.22
CA GLY A 18 -7.77 -21.23 -4.00
C GLY A 18 -8.45 -20.89 -5.31
N TRP A 19 -9.73 -20.54 -5.22
CA TRP A 19 -10.55 -20.28 -6.39
C TRP A 19 -11.72 -19.37 -6.04
N ASP A 20 -12.24 -18.68 -7.04
CA ASP A 20 -13.49 -17.93 -6.98
C ASP A 20 -14.52 -18.55 -7.94
N GLY A 21 -15.80 -18.35 -7.67
CA GLY A 21 -16.81 -18.85 -8.58
C GLY A 21 -18.25 -18.54 -8.21
N ILE A 22 -19.11 -18.74 -9.21
CA ILE A 22 -20.54 -18.41 -9.17
C ILE A 22 -21.45 -19.64 -9.23
N GLN A 23 -20.89 -20.83 -9.50
CA GLN A 23 -21.65 -22.07 -9.52
C GLN A 23 -21.96 -22.53 -8.10
N GLY A 24 -23.15 -23.08 -7.88
CA GLY A 24 -23.50 -23.69 -6.59
C GLY A 24 -22.62 -24.90 -6.27
N VAL A 25 -22.02 -24.92 -5.08
CA VAL A 25 -21.14 -26.01 -4.61
C VAL A 25 -21.68 -26.55 -3.29
N SER A 26 -21.86 -27.86 -3.22
CA SER A 26 -22.33 -28.55 -2.01
C SER A 26 -21.23 -28.63 -0.95
N VAL A 27 -21.61 -28.94 0.29
CA VAL A 27 -20.65 -29.21 1.38
C VAL A 27 -19.65 -30.31 0.98
N ASP A 28 -20.11 -31.40 0.36
CA ASP A 28 -19.22 -32.48 -0.06
C ASP A 28 -18.35 -32.08 -1.26
N GLY A 29 -18.81 -31.14 -2.11
CA GLY A 29 -18.00 -30.49 -3.13
C GLY A 29 -16.82 -29.73 -2.53
N PHE A 30 -17.07 -28.92 -1.48
CA PHE A 30 -16.00 -28.22 -0.77
C PHE A 30 -15.05 -29.18 -0.04
N LYS A 31 -15.54 -30.28 0.54
CA LYS A 31 -14.65 -31.32 1.10
C LYS A 31 -13.79 -31.97 0.02
N CYS A 32 -14.35 -32.23 -1.16
CA CYS A 32 -13.60 -32.75 -2.30
C CYS A 32 -12.48 -31.79 -2.72
N LEU A 33 -12.76 -30.50 -2.84
CA LEU A 33 -11.78 -29.47 -3.20
C LEU A 33 -10.66 -29.36 -2.15
N ALA A 34 -11.00 -29.43 -0.86
CA ALA A 34 -10.00 -29.44 0.21
C ALA A 34 -9.05 -30.65 0.12
N ASN A 35 -9.59 -31.84 -0.18
CA ASN A 35 -8.80 -33.05 -0.41
C ASN A 35 -7.90 -32.95 -1.66
N ASN A 36 -8.21 -32.04 -2.58
CA ASN A 36 -7.41 -31.76 -3.78
C ASN A 36 -6.45 -30.57 -3.61
N GLY A 37 -6.26 -30.08 -2.38
CA GLY A 37 -5.24 -29.08 -2.06
C GLY A 37 -5.69 -27.62 -2.14
N TYR A 38 -6.98 -27.35 -2.37
CA TYR A 38 -7.52 -25.99 -2.29
C TYR A 38 -7.82 -25.63 -0.83
N SER A 39 -7.51 -24.40 -0.41
CA SER A 39 -7.67 -23.97 0.98
C SER A 39 -8.38 -22.63 1.17
N PHE A 40 -8.62 -21.86 0.11
CA PHE A 40 -9.43 -20.63 0.18
C PHE A 40 -10.44 -20.49 -0.97
N PHE A 41 -11.56 -19.83 -0.71
CA PHE A 41 -12.65 -19.62 -1.66
C PHE A 41 -13.22 -18.21 -1.60
N VAL A 42 -13.50 -17.60 -2.76
CA VAL A 42 -14.14 -16.27 -2.87
C VAL A 42 -15.45 -16.37 -3.65
N ALA A 43 -16.58 -16.06 -3.00
CA ALA A 43 -17.92 -16.14 -3.61
C ALA A 43 -18.39 -14.77 -4.11
N ARG A 44 -19.08 -14.72 -5.27
CA ARG A 44 -19.83 -13.51 -5.62
C ARG A 44 -21.00 -13.34 -4.66
N VAL A 45 -21.14 -12.20 -4.03
CA VAL A 45 -22.24 -11.94 -3.06
C VAL A 45 -23.17 -10.81 -3.50
N TRP A 46 -22.72 -9.99 -4.45
CA TRP A 46 -23.49 -8.92 -5.08
C TRP A 46 -23.19 -8.87 -6.57
N GLN A 47 -24.24 -8.73 -7.37
CA GLN A 47 -24.15 -8.79 -8.83
C GLN A 47 -24.19 -7.38 -9.43
N SER A 48 -23.54 -7.22 -10.59
CA SER A 48 -23.58 -5.97 -11.38
C SER A 48 -24.98 -5.60 -11.87
N ILE A 49 -25.97 -6.48 -11.68
CA ILE A 49 -27.39 -6.17 -11.90
C ILE A 49 -28.04 -5.43 -10.71
N GLY A 50 -27.35 -5.24 -9.60
CA GLY A 50 -27.83 -4.53 -8.41
C GLY A 50 -28.66 -5.38 -7.47
N ASP A 51 -28.36 -6.68 -7.38
CA ASP A 51 -29.06 -7.64 -6.53
C ASP A 51 -28.08 -8.63 -5.89
N TYR A 52 -28.53 -9.29 -4.82
CA TYR A 52 -27.77 -10.30 -4.10
C TYR A 52 -27.48 -11.52 -5.00
N ASP A 53 -26.33 -12.15 -4.81
CA ASP A 53 -26.06 -13.48 -5.37
C ASP A 53 -26.30 -14.54 -4.29
N TYR A 54 -27.53 -15.05 -4.21
CA TYR A 54 -27.91 -16.07 -3.24
C TYR A 54 -27.12 -17.38 -3.39
N THR A 55 -26.60 -17.67 -4.59
CA THR A 55 -25.77 -18.85 -4.81
C THR A 55 -24.44 -18.70 -4.08
N GLY A 56 -23.78 -17.55 -4.24
CA GLY A 56 -22.52 -17.30 -3.54
C GLY A 56 -22.68 -17.18 -2.02
N ILE A 57 -23.76 -16.56 -1.54
CA ILE A 57 -24.10 -16.54 -0.10
C ILE A 57 -24.25 -17.97 0.45
N GLN A 58 -24.94 -18.85 -0.29
CA GLN A 58 -25.08 -20.24 0.10
C GLN A 58 -23.76 -21.02 0.01
N ASN A 59 -22.89 -20.71 -0.97
CA ASN A 59 -21.57 -21.30 -1.07
C ASN A 59 -20.68 -20.96 0.12
N ILE A 60 -20.72 -19.72 0.62
CA ILE A 60 -19.99 -19.32 1.85
C ILE A 60 -20.42 -20.22 3.02
N LYS A 61 -21.74 -20.40 3.21
CA LYS A 61 -22.29 -21.26 4.26
C LYS A 61 -21.84 -22.71 4.09
N ASN A 62 -21.89 -23.24 2.86
CA ASN A 62 -21.47 -24.61 2.57
C ASN A 62 -19.96 -24.83 2.82
N ALA A 63 -19.11 -23.87 2.44
CA ALA A 63 -17.67 -23.91 2.68
C ALA A 63 -17.35 -23.93 4.18
N ARG A 64 -18.04 -23.11 4.98
CA ARG A 64 -17.91 -23.09 6.45
C ARG A 64 -18.29 -24.42 7.08
N VAL A 65 -19.42 -25.02 6.67
CA VAL A 65 -19.82 -26.35 7.15
C VAL A 65 -18.82 -27.43 6.71
N ALA A 66 -18.17 -27.26 5.56
CA ALA A 66 -17.11 -28.15 5.09
C ALA A 66 -15.76 -27.97 5.82
N GLY A 67 -15.65 -26.99 6.73
CA GLY A 67 -14.46 -26.74 7.53
C GLY A 67 -13.45 -25.77 6.93
N TRP A 68 -13.85 -24.97 5.92
CA TRP A 68 -12.97 -23.97 5.31
C TRP A 68 -12.89 -22.71 6.18
N ASN A 69 -11.67 -22.24 6.43
CA ASN A 69 -11.40 -21.05 7.24
C ASN A 69 -11.25 -19.78 6.40
N ASP A 70 -10.65 -19.88 5.22
CA ASP A 70 -10.39 -18.74 4.34
C ASP A 70 -11.51 -18.68 3.30
N VAL A 71 -12.61 -18.00 3.65
CA VAL A 71 -13.81 -17.88 2.82
C VAL A 71 -14.24 -16.43 2.77
N ASP A 72 -14.22 -15.86 1.58
CA ASP A 72 -14.48 -14.44 1.31
C ASP A 72 -15.67 -14.24 0.38
N GLY A 73 -16.10 -12.98 0.27
CA GLY A 73 -17.08 -12.54 -0.72
C GLY A 73 -16.50 -11.51 -1.70
N TYR A 74 -17.09 -11.36 -2.87
CA TYR A 74 -16.82 -10.24 -3.76
C TYR A 74 -18.09 -9.57 -4.26
N ILE A 75 -18.00 -8.25 -4.42
CA ILE A 75 -19.06 -7.37 -4.90
C ILE A 75 -18.68 -6.94 -6.31
N PHE A 76 -19.51 -7.29 -7.29
CA PHE A 76 -19.43 -6.69 -8.63
C PHE A 76 -20.40 -5.50 -8.68
N PRO A 77 -19.94 -4.25 -8.53
CA PRO A 77 -20.84 -3.12 -8.32
C PRO A 77 -21.75 -2.86 -9.51
N CYS A 78 -23.00 -2.48 -9.24
CA CYS A 78 -23.90 -2.04 -10.30
C CYS A 78 -23.78 -0.53 -10.53
N LEU A 79 -23.48 -0.14 -11.76
CA LEU A 79 -23.19 1.26 -12.12
C LEU A 79 -24.37 1.97 -12.80
N ARG A 80 -25.43 1.22 -13.13
CA ARG A 80 -26.61 1.73 -13.84
C ARG A 80 -27.39 2.70 -12.97
N SER A 81 -28.04 3.69 -13.58
CA SER A 81 -28.78 4.74 -12.87
C SER A 81 -29.91 4.25 -11.96
N GLY A 82 -30.46 3.06 -12.23
CA GLY A 82 -31.51 2.44 -11.40
C GLY A 82 -30.98 1.63 -10.21
N CYS A 83 -29.66 1.46 -10.09
CA CYS A 83 -29.07 0.73 -8.98
C CYS A 83 -28.92 1.59 -7.73
N ALA A 84 -28.84 0.93 -6.58
CA ALA A 84 -28.62 1.61 -5.32
C ALA A 84 -27.32 2.44 -5.36
N PRO A 85 -27.25 3.57 -4.64
CA PRO A 85 -25.99 4.31 -4.48
C PRO A 85 -24.87 3.41 -3.94
N PRO A 86 -23.59 3.73 -4.21
CA PRO A 86 -22.45 2.85 -3.89
C PRO A 86 -22.44 2.40 -2.42
N ALA A 87 -22.57 3.33 -1.47
CA ALA A 87 -22.61 2.99 -0.05
C ALA A 87 -23.76 2.02 0.29
N ASN A 88 -24.95 2.20 -0.30
CA ASN A 88 -26.08 1.31 -0.05
C ASN A 88 -25.88 -0.10 -0.63
N GLN A 89 -25.10 -0.26 -1.70
CA GLN A 89 -24.75 -1.60 -2.21
C GLN A 89 -23.89 -2.37 -1.20
N ILE A 90 -22.91 -1.69 -0.58
CA ILE A 90 -22.09 -2.27 0.50
C ILE A 90 -22.96 -2.63 1.71
N GLU A 91 -23.72 -1.65 2.20
CA GLU A 91 -24.57 -1.83 3.39
C GLU A 91 -25.56 -2.98 3.21
N ALA A 92 -26.26 -3.02 2.07
CA ALA A 92 -27.19 -4.09 1.75
C ALA A 92 -26.50 -5.46 1.73
N THR A 93 -25.33 -5.56 1.08
CA THR A 93 -24.58 -6.82 0.97
C THR A 93 -24.14 -7.33 2.34
N VAL A 94 -23.52 -6.47 3.16
CA VAL A 94 -23.02 -6.85 4.50
C VAL A 94 -24.18 -7.25 5.40
N ASN A 95 -25.25 -6.47 5.42
CA ASN A 95 -26.44 -6.77 6.23
C ASN A 95 -27.07 -8.10 5.81
N LYS A 96 -27.12 -8.39 4.50
CA LYS A 96 -27.67 -9.64 3.99
C LYS A 96 -26.80 -10.84 4.36
N LEU A 97 -25.48 -10.76 4.21
CA LEU A 97 -24.55 -11.82 4.62
C LEU A 97 -24.70 -12.14 6.10
N ASN A 98 -24.76 -11.12 6.96
CA ASN A 98 -24.96 -11.27 8.39
C ASN A 98 -26.33 -11.90 8.73
N ALA A 99 -27.40 -11.43 8.09
CA ALA A 99 -28.76 -11.96 8.30
C ALA A 99 -28.90 -13.43 7.88
N GLU A 100 -28.18 -13.85 6.84
CA GLU A 100 -28.18 -15.24 6.34
C GLU A 100 -27.20 -16.17 7.10
N GLY A 101 -26.43 -15.62 8.04
CA GLY A 101 -25.40 -16.36 8.77
C GLY A 101 -24.22 -16.80 7.88
N ALA A 102 -23.99 -16.12 6.77
CA ALA A 102 -22.87 -16.39 5.87
C ALA A 102 -21.59 -15.73 6.43
N GLN A 103 -20.77 -16.50 7.15
CA GLN A 103 -19.53 -16.01 7.75
C GLN A 103 -18.42 -15.84 6.69
N PHE A 104 -18.00 -14.61 6.44
CA PHE A 104 -16.94 -14.26 5.48
C PHE A 104 -15.73 -13.63 6.20
N GLY A 105 -14.54 -13.75 5.62
CA GLY A 105 -13.30 -13.16 6.12
C GLY A 105 -13.13 -11.71 5.66
N MET A 106 -13.20 -11.49 4.35
CA MET A 106 -13.17 -10.17 3.72
C MET A 106 -14.10 -10.04 2.52
N LEU A 107 -14.31 -8.79 2.09
CA LEU A 107 -15.00 -8.45 0.84
C LEU A 107 -14.05 -7.87 -0.19
N TRP A 108 -14.15 -8.35 -1.43
CA TRP A 108 -13.39 -7.83 -2.56
C TRP A 108 -14.27 -6.95 -3.46
N LEU A 109 -13.81 -5.75 -3.80
CA LEU A 109 -14.44 -4.96 -4.86
C LEU A 109 -13.93 -5.45 -6.22
N ASP A 110 -14.83 -6.03 -7.01
CA ASP A 110 -14.54 -6.51 -8.35
C ASP A 110 -14.65 -5.35 -9.36
N LEU A 111 -13.49 -4.78 -9.69
CA LEU A 111 -13.35 -3.57 -10.50
C LEU A 111 -12.78 -3.89 -11.88
N GLU A 112 -13.67 -4.32 -12.77
CA GLU A 112 -13.43 -4.59 -14.19
C GLU A 112 -14.10 -3.56 -15.10
N ARG A 113 -13.62 -3.40 -16.34
CA ARG A 113 -14.08 -2.35 -17.29
C ARG A 113 -15.58 -2.40 -17.67
N PHE A 114 -16.34 -3.36 -17.18
CA PHE A 114 -17.76 -3.50 -17.48
C PHE A 114 -18.56 -2.31 -16.91
N GLU A 115 -19.32 -1.62 -17.78
CA GLU A 115 -20.22 -0.49 -17.47
C GLU A 115 -19.59 0.80 -16.87
N TRP A 116 -18.27 0.85 -16.62
CA TRP A 116 -17.64 2.08 -16.13
C TRP A 116 -17.64 3.18 -17.19
N PRO A 117 -18.09 4.41 -16.86
CA PRO A 117 -18.00 5.54 -17.77
C PRO A 117 -16.55 6.01 -17.91
N ALA A 118 -16.28 6.81 -18.94
CA ALA A 118 -14.95 7.37 -19.19
C ALA A 118 -14.51 8.43 -18.16
N ASP A 119 -15.44 8.96 -17.35
CA ASP A 119 -15.14 9.98 -16.34
C ASP A 119 -14.43 9.37 -15.14
N ARG A 120 -13.09 9.43 -15.16
CA ARG A 120 -12.23 8.94 -14.09
C ARG A 120 -12.52 9.59 -12.74
N ASN A 121 -12.91 10.88 -12.69
CA ASN A 121 -13.18 11.54 -11.42
C ASN A 121 -14.51 11.05 -10.81
N ALA A 122 -15.54 10.86 -11.63
CA ALA A 122 -16.79 10.23 -11.20
C ALA A 122 -16.53 8.81 -10.69
N ASN A 123 -15.68 8.04 -11.39
CA ASN A 123 -15.33 6.68 -11.01
C ASN A 123 -14.57 6.62 -9.67
N ARG A 124 -13.57 7.50 -9.49
CA ARG A 124 -12.83 7.65 -8.24
C ARG A 124 -13.77 7.98 -7.08
N ASN A 125 -14.71 8.91 -7.26
CA ASN A 125 -15.70 9.26 -6.24
C ASN A 125 -16.63 8.07 -5.91
N TYR A 126 -17.06 7.33 -6.92
CA TYR A 126 -17.91 6.15 -6.75
C TYR A 126 -17.19 5.05 -5.97
N ILE A 127 -15.95 4.71 -6.35
CA ILE A 127 -15.11 3.71 -5.67
C ILE A 127 -14.79 4.17 -4.25
N SER A 128 -14.51 5.46 -4.05
CA SER A 128 -14.27 6.00 -2.72
C SER A 128 -15.51 5.86 -1.82
N ALA A 129 -16.72 6.04 -2.36
CA ALA A 129 -17.94 5.83 -1.58
C ALA A 129 -18.17 4.35 -1.20
N LEU A 130 -17.80 3.39 -2.07
CA LEU A 130 -17.78 1.96 -1.73
C LEU A 130 -16.79 1.68 -0.59
N GLY A 131 -15.53 2.10 -0.77
CA GLY A 131 -14.45 1.86 0.19
C GLY A 131 -14.70 2.51 1.56
N ASN A 132 -15.15 3.77 1.57
CA ASN A 132 -15.50 4.48 2.80
C ASN A 132 -16.63 3.79 3.57
N GLN A 133 -17.62 3.22 2.87
CA GLN A 133 -18.68 2.48 3.55
C GLN A 133 -18.17 1.16 4.13
N LEU A 134 -17.27 0.45 3.44
CA LEU A 134 -16.63 -0.75 3.97
C LEU A 134 -15.82 -0.43 5.24
N ASP A 135 -15.05 0.65 5.22
CA ASP A 135 -14.29 1.13 6.40
C ASP A 135 -15.23 1.53 7.55
N ALA A 136 -16.33 2.25 7.25
CA ALA A 136 -17.32 2.66 8.25
C ALA A 136 -18.06 1.48 8.89
N MET A 137 -18.22 0.37 8.16
CA MET A 137 -18.81 -0.87 8.66
C MET A 137 -17.76 -1.82 9.28
N HIS A 138 -16.50 -1.40 9.37
CA HIS A 138 -15.38 -2.18 9.91
C HIS A 138 -15.18 -3.54 9.21
N ILE A 139 -15.37 -3.56 7.90
CA ILE A 139 -15.18 -4.76 7.08
C ILE A 139 -13.73 -4.85 6.60
N ASN A 140 -13.11 -6.02 6.71
CA ASN A 140 -11.85 -6.28 6.01
C ASN A 140 -12.14 -6.33 4.52
N TRP A 141 -11.41 -5.57 3.70
CA TRP A 141 -11.70 -5.50 2.27
C TRP A 141 -10.48 -5.21 1.41
N GLY A 142 -10.57 -5.60 0.14
CA GLY A 142 -9.54 -5.44 -0.88
C GLY A 142 -10.14 -5.17 -2.26
N ILE A 143 -9.27 -5.05 -3.27
CA ILE A 143 -9.66 -4.73 -4.64
C ILE A 143 -9.19 -5.84 -5.58
N TYR A 144 -10.13 -6.38 -6.35
CA TYR A 144 -9.82 -7.20 -7.51
C TYR A 144 -9.75 -6.31 -8.76
N THR A 145 -8.60 -6.32 -9.43
CA THR A 145 -8.41 -5.60 -10.70
C THR A 145 -7.10 -6.02 -11.39
N ASN A 146 -6.80 -5.40 -12.51
CA ASN A 146 -5.48 -5.45 -13.14
C ASN A 146 -5.09 -4.06 -13.66
N TYR A 147 -3.83 -3.91 -14.10
CA TYR A 147 -3.30 -2.64 -14.62
C TYR A 147 -4.23 -1.97 -15.65
N ASN A 148 -4.71 -2.75 -16.63
CA ASN A 148 -5.50 -2.20 -17.74
C ASN A 148 -6.91 -1.77 -17.29
N ASN A 149 -7.51 -2.53 -16.37
CA ASN A 149 -8.79 -2.17 -15.77
C ASN A 149 -8.62 -0.90 -14.91
N TRP A 150 -7.62 -0.85 -14.03
CA TRP A 150 -7.36 0.30 -13.18
C TRP A 150 -7.05 1.57 -13.99
N GLU A 151 -6.17 1.49 -15.00
CA GLU A 151 -5.86 2.60 -15.90
C GLU A 151 -7.12 3.12 -16.61
N ALA A 152 -7.96 2.22 -17.13
CA ALA A 152 -9.18 2.62 -17.82
C ALA A 152 -10.20 3.29 -16.88
N ILE A 153 -10.39 2.74 -15.67
CA ILE A 153 -11.45 3.16 -14.75
C ILE A 153 -11.03 4.43 -13.98
N VAL A 154 -9.81 4.47 -13.45
CA VAL A 154 -9.38 5.50 -12.50
C VAL A 154 -8.02 6.12 -12.80
N GLY A 155 -7.25 5.58 -13.74
CA GLY A 155 -5.87 5.98 -14.01
C GLY A 155 -4.88 5.21 -13.14
N ALA A 156 -3.78 4.74 -13.74
CA ALA A 156 -2.76 3.90 -13.11
C ALA A 156 -2.02 4.60 -11.96
N ASP A 157 -2.08 5.93 -11.91
CA ASP A 157 -1.47 6.77 -10.88
C ASP A 157 -2.36 6.95 -9.63
N TRP A 158 -3.66 6.64 -9.71
CA TRP A 158 -4.56 6.86 -8.57
C TRP A 158 -4.31 5.83 -7.46
N ALA A 159 -3.73 6.30 -6.35
CA ALA A 159 -3.21 5.46 -5.27
C ALA A 159 -4.01 5.52 -3.94
N GLN A 160 -5.22 6.09 -3.96
CA GLN A 160 -6.06 6.29 -2.77
C GLN A 160 -6.24 5.03 -1.91
N TRP A 161 -6.31 3.85 -2.56
CA TRP A 161 -6.60 2.57 -1.91
C TRP A 161 -5.41 1.60 -1.90
N SER A 162 -4.19 2.12 -2.05
CA SER A 162 -2.99 1.28 -2.14
C SER A 162 -2.64 0.49 -0.86
N SER A 163 -3.18 0.85 0.30
CA SER A 163 -3.02 0.04 1.52
C SER A 163 -3.98 -1.14 1.58
N LYS A 164 -5.05 -1.13 0.77
CA LYS A 164 -5.96 -2.27 0.70
C LYS A 164 -5.31 -3.41 -0.08
N PRO A 165 -5.53 -4.68 0.30
CA PRO A 165 -5.03 -5.82 -0.46
C PRO A 165 -5.45 -5.77 -1.92
N LEU A 166 -4.53 -6.14 -2.81
CA LEU A 166 -4.80 -6.29 -4.24
C LEU A 166 -4.92 -7.78 -4.59
N TRP A 167 -6.09 -8.15 -5.12
CA TRP A 167 -6.26 -9.40 -5.87
C TRP A 167 -6.00 -9.09 -7.34
N TRP A 168 -4.75 -9.32 -7.75
CA TRP A 168 -4.26 -8.98 -9.09
C TRP A 168 -4.62 -10.07 -10.11
N ALA A 169 -5.34 -9.69 -11.16
CA ALA A 169 -5.73 -10.60 -12.23
C ALA A 169 -4.72 -10.62 -13.39
N THR A 170 -4.20 -11.82 -13.70
CA THR A 170 -3.45 -12.10 -14.94
C THR A 170 -3.82 -13.49 -15.46
N TYR A 171 -3.87 -13.64 -16.78
CA TYR A 171 -4.32 -14.87 -17.47
C TYR A 171 -3.18 -15.48 -18.30
N ASP A 172 -2.05 -15.74 -17.65
CA ASP A 172 -0.82 -16.23 -18.28
C ASP A 172 -0.54 -17.73 -18.05
N GLY A 173 -1.38 -18.39 -17.24
CA GLY A 173 -1.24 -19.81 -16.90
C GLY A 173 -0.12 -20.12 -15.90
N ARG A 174 0.47 -19.11 -15.25
CA ARG A 174 1.53 -19.28 -14.26
C ARG A 174 1.02 -19.07 -12.84
N LYS A 175 1.54 -19.85 -11.90
CA LYS A 175 1.29 -19.70 -10.46
C LYS A 175 2.37 -18.82 -9.80
N ASP A 176 2.64 -17.66 -10.39
CA ASP A 176 3.64 -16.72 -9.89
C ASP A 176 3.21 -15.26 -10.09
N MET A 177 3.98 -14.34 -9.51
CA MET A 177 3.78 -12.89 -9.61
C MET A 177 4.89 -12.24 -10.45
N ALA A 178 5.40 -12.92 -11.49
CA ALA A 178 6.54 -12.45 -12.27
C ALA A 178 6.19 -11.24 -13.14
N ASP A 179 4.98 -11.21 -13.70
CA ASP A 179 4.52 -10.13 -14.60
C ASP A 179 3.83 -8.97 -13.89
N PHE A 180 3.77 -9.00 -12.55
CA PHE A 180 3.20 -7.91 -11.81
C PHE A 180 3.98 -6.62 -12.06
N LYS A 181 3.29 -5.62 -12.59
CA LYS A 181 3.79 -4.26 -12.74
C LYS A 181 3.11 -3.37 -11.72
N PRO A 182 3.84 -2.50 -11.01
CA PRO A 182 3.22 -1.54 -10.09
C PRO A 182 2.18 -0.66 -10.78
N PHE A 183 1.05 -0.46 -10.10
CA PHE A 183 0.01 0.51 -10.46
C PHE A 183 -0.83 0.82 -9.23
N GLY A 184 -1.55 1.94 -9.23
CA GLY A 184 -2.47 2.32 -8.18
C GLY A 184 -1.84 2.38 -6.79
N GLY A 185 -0.52 2.63 -6.73
CA GLY A 185 0.30 2.58 -5.51
C GLY A 185 0.67 1.17 -5.01
N TRP A 186 0.10 0.10 -5.56
CA TRP A 186 0.51 -1.27 -5.25
C TRP A 186 1.87 -1.58 -5.86
N THR A 187 2.78 -2.08 -5.02
CA THR A 187 4.12 -2.50 -5.41
C THR A 187 4.38 -3.91 -4.90
N LYS A 188 5.33 -4.60 -5.52
CA LYS A 188 5.83 -5.89 -5.02
C LYS A 188 7.04 -5.62 -4.14
N ALA A 189 7.09 -6.23 -2.95
CA ALA A 189 8.27 -6.18 -2.11
C ALA A 189 9.48 -6.78 -2.84
N VAL A 190 10.62 -6.11 -2.74
CA VAL A 190 11.92 -6.63 -3.16
C VAL A 190 12.31 -7.72 -2.16
N ASN A 191 12.48 -8.95 -2.64
CA ASN A 191 12.87 -10.07 -1.79
C ASN A 191 14.37 -9.99 -1.39
N VAL A 192 14.80 -10.86 -0.48
CA VAL A 192 16.18 -10.88 0.04
C VAL A 192 17.22 -11.02 -1.07
N ASP A 193 16.98 -11.86 -2.07
CA ASP A 193 17.92 -12.04 -3.19
C ASP A 193 17.96 -10.84 -4.13
N GLY A 194 16.85 -10.11 -4.27
CA GLY A 194 16.80 -8.82 -4.93
C GLY A 194 17.72 -7.80 -4.25
N PHE A 195 17.70 -7.72 -2.92
CA PHE A 195 18.62 -6.86 -2.17
C PHE A 195 20.09 -7.32 -2.26
N LYS A 196 20.37 -8.62 -2.30
CA LYS A 196 21.74 -9.13 -2.58
C LYS A 196 22.20 -8.75 -3.98
N CYS A 197 21.30 -8.83 -4.97
CA CYS A 197 21.57 -8.42 -6.34
C CYS A 197 21.87 -6.92 -6.42
N LEU A 198 21.08 -6.07 -5.74
CA LEU A 198 21.34 -4.63 -5.67
C LEU A 198 22.71 -4.33 -5.04
N ALA A 199 23.10 -5.06 -3.98
CA ALA A 199 24.42 -4.91 -3.38
C ALA A 199 25.55 -5.28 -4.37
N ALA A 200 25.35 -6.32 -5.19
CA ALA A 200 26.29 -6.67 -6.26
C ALA A 200 26.40 -5.59 -7.36
N HIS A 201 25.39 -4.72 -7.49
CA HIS A 201 25.40 -3.53 -8.34
C HIS A 201 25.88 -2.26 -7.62
N ASN A 202 26.57 -2.40 -6.48
CA ASN A 202 27.14 -1.31 -5.68
C ASN A 202 26.11 -0.36 -5.05
N TYR A 203 24.88 -0.81 -4.83
CA TYR A 203 23.95 -0.10 -3.94
C TYR A 203 24.22 -0.51 -2.49
N SER A 204 24.34 0.47 -1.59
CA SER A 204 24.75 0.23 -0.20
C SER A 204 23.77 0.75 0.86
N PHE A 205 22.82 1.60 0.48
CA PHE A 205 21.80 2.13 1.38
C PHE A 205 20.42 2.17 0.71
N PHE A 206 19.38 2.05 1.54
CA PHE A 206 17.98 2.00 1.09
C PHE A 206 17.10 2.83 2.03
N VAL A 207 16.19 3.62 1.46
CA VAL A 207 15.18 4.37 2.20
C VAL A 207 13.81 3.92 1.72
N ALA A 208 13.00 3.34 2.61
CA ALA A 208 11.68 2.82 2.26
C ALA A 208 10.57 3.75 2.72
N ARG A 209 9.48 3.89 1.94
CA ARG A 209 8.26 4.49 2.48
C ARG A 209 7.70 3.55 3.54
N VAL A 210 7.46 4.01 4.76
CA VAL A 210 6.86 3.18 5.82
C VAL A 210 5.47 3.67 6.22
N TRP A 211 5.05 4.83 5.72
CA TRP A 211 3.75 5.42 5.98
C TRP A 211 3.26 6.22 4.77
N HIS A 212 2.00 6.02 4.41
CA HIS A 212 1.38 6.64 3.25
C HIS A 212 0.76 8.01 3.55
N SER A 213 0.66 8.83 2.51
CA SER A 213 0.04 10.16 2.52
C SER A 213 -1.45 10.17 2.81
N TYR A 214 -2.10 9.02 3.05
CA TYR A 214 -3.50 8.88 3.44
C TYR A 214 -3.68 8.29 4.86
N GLY A 215 -2.60 8.16 5.64
CA GLY A 215 -2.71 7.87 7.07
C GLY A 215 -2.59 6.40 7.48
N ASP A 216 -1.90 5.57 6.70
CA ASP A 216 -1.75 4.13 6.99
C ASP A 216 -0.31 3.65 6.76
N TYR A 217 0.05 2.51 7.34
CA TYR A 217 1.37 1.89 7.16
C TYR A 217 1.59 1.39 5.73
N ASP A 218 2.81 1.54 5.22
CA ASP A 218 3.24 0.90 3.97
C ASP A 218 3.89 -0.45 4.31
N GLU A 219 3.07 -1.50 4.37
CA GLU A 219 3.53 -2.86 4.68
C GLU A 219 4.58 -3.37 3.69
N THR A 220 4.53 -2.93 2.43
CA THR A 220 5.52 -3.32 1.42
C THR A 220 6.87 -2.70 1.74
N GLY A 221 6.90 -1.41 2.11
CA GLY A 221 8.13 -0.75 2.52
C GLY A 221 8.70 -1.28 3.84
N ILE A 222 7.85 -1.57 4.83
CA ILE A 222 8.24 -2.25 6.08
C ILE A 222 8.85 -3.63 5.76
N GLN A 223 8.24 -4.41 4.86
CA GLN A 223 8.77 -5.69 4.44
C GLN A 223 10.09 -5.55 3.66
N ASN A 224 10.24 -4.51 2.84
CA ASN A 224 11.49 -4.21 2.15
C ASN A 224 12.62 -3.89 3.14
N ILE A 225 12.34 -3.15 4.22
CA ILE A 225 13.32 -2.93 5.30
C ILE A 225 13.76 -4.27 5.90
N LYS A 226 12.81 -5.14 6.25
CA LYS A 226 13.11 -6.48 6.80
C LYS A 226 13.97 -7.30 5.82
N ASN A 227 13.64 -7.29 4.54
CA ASN A 227 14.35 -8.03 3.49
C ASN A 227 15.77 -7.46 3.26
N ALA A 228 15.94 -6.14 3.26
CA ALA A 228 17.25 -5.49 3.14
C ALA A 228 18.16 -5.86 4.32
N ARG A 229 17.63 -5.81 5.55
CA ARG A 229 18.34 -6.25 6.76
C ARG A 229 18.75 -7.72 6.68
N ALA A 230 17.84 -8.60 6.26
CA ALA A 230 18.13 -10.03 6.06
C ALA A 230 19.17 -10.28 4.94
N ALA A 231 19.26 -9.39 3.96
CA ALA A 231 20.31 -9.40 2.94
C ALA A 231 21.65 -8.83 3.41
N GLY A 232 21.74 -8.33 4.66
CA GLY A 232 22.97 -7.81 5.27
C GLY A 232 23.18 -6.30 5.14
N TRP A 233 22.17 -5.54 4.68
CA TRP A 233 22.28 -4.09 4.53
C TRP A 233 22.25 -3.38 5.89
N LYS A 234 23.18 -2.45 6.09
CA LYS A 234 23.36 -1.70 7.35
C LYS A 234 22.71 -0.32 7.33
N ASP A 235 22.69 0.33 6.18
CA ASP A 235 22.13 1.67 6.02
C ASP A 235 20.73 1.51 5.41
N VAL A 236 19.74 1.33 6.30
CA VAL A 236 18.35 1.11 5.92
C VAL A 236 17.48 2.04 6.73
N ASP A 237 16.87 3.00 6.05
CA ASP A 237 16.05 4.06 6.62
C ASP A 237 14.59 3.91 6.20
N GLY A 238 13.70 4.61 6.88
CA GLY A 238 12.30 4.77 6.53
C GLY A 238 11.97 6.21 6.19
N TYR A 239 10.91 6.46 5.45
CA TYR A 239 10.31 7.78 5.34
C TYR A 239 8.80 7.72 5.51
N ILE A 240 8.23 8.78 6.06
CA ILE A 240 6.78 8.96 6.13
C ILE A 240 6.37 10.09 5.22
N PHE A 241 5.24 9.90 4.56
CA PHE A 241 4.55 10.98 3.88
C PHE A 241 3.47 11.53 4.83
N PRO A 242 3.64 12.73 5.40
CA PRO A 242 2.69 13.25 6.38
C PRO A 242 1.32 13.47 5.77
N TYR A 243 0.30 12.83 6.35
CA TYR A 243 -1.10 13.12 6.04
C TYR A 243 -1.61 14.22 6.97
N THR A 244 -2.00 15.36 6.40
CA THR A 244 -2.45 16.56 7.14
C THR A 244 -3.89 16.48 7.63
N LYS A 245 -4.70 15.53 7.13
CA LYS A 245 -6.14 15.46 7.40
C LYS A 245 -6.54 14.52 8.55
N CYS A 246 -5.67 13.65 9.07
CA CYS A 246 -5.94 12.90 10.31
C CYS A 246 -4.71 12.35 11.04
N CYS A 247 -4.83 12.33 12.38
CA CYS A 247 -4.34 11.36 13.36
C CYS A 247 -3.15 10.45 12.99
N GLN A 248 -1.95 11.03 12.92
CA GLN A 248 -0.72 10.24 12.87
C GLN A 248 -0.43 9.64 14.25
N LYS A 249 -0.69 8.34 14.41
CA LYS A 249 -0.11 7.55 15.49
C LYS A 249 1.01 6.70 14.89
N LEU A 250 2.18 7.29 14.78
CA LEU A 250 3.36 6.55 14.36
C LEU A 250 3.75 5.60 15.50
N ASN A 251 3.56 4.30 15.32
CA ASN A 251 4.24 3.30 16.13
C ASN A 251 5.41 2.74 15.30
N ALA A 252 6.56 3.38 15.41
CA ALA A 252 7.80 3.01 14.71
C ALA A 252 8.33 1.60 15.08
N GLU A 253 7.75 0.93 16.08
CA GLU A 253 8.23 -0.34 16.62
C GLU A 253 8.30 -1.51 15.62
N ASN A 254 7.61 -1.43 14.47
CA ASN A 254 7.49 -2.57 13.55
C ASN A 254 8.55 -2.65 12.42
N ALA A 255 9.39 -1.64 12.24
CA ALA A 255 10.46 -1.65 11.23
C ALA A 255 11.80 -1.20 11.84
N ASN A 256 12.78 -2.10 11.86
CA ASN A 256 14.15 -1.83 12.35
C ASN A 256 14.94 -0.93 11.35
N PHE A 257 14.48 0.31 11.18
CA PHE A 257 15.15 1.34 10.37
C PHE A 257 16.14 2.17 11.21
N GLY A 258 17.10 2.80 10.53
CA GLY A 258 18.08 3.70 11.15
C GLY A 258 17.50 5.08 11.39
N MET A 259 17.26 5.82 10.30
CA MET A 259 16.64 7.15 10.32
C MET A 259 15.22 7.11 9.76
N LEU A 260 14.35 7.96 10.29
CA LEU A 260 13.04 8.27 9.72
C LEU A 260 13.05 9.65 9.05
N TRP A 261 12.73 9.70 7.77
CA TRP A 261 12.66 10.95 7.01
C TRP A 261 11.22 11.46 6.93
N LEU A 262 11.01 12.73 7.27
CA LEU A 262 9.74 13.42 7.04
C LEU A 262 9.70 13.94 5.60
N ASP A 263 8.84 13.36 4.77
CA ASP A 263 8.65 13.77 3.38
C ASP A 263 7.79 15.04 3.29
N ILE A 264 8.46 16.20 3.29
CA ILE A 264 7.81 17.51 3.21
C ILE A 264 7.83 17.98 1.76
N GLU A 265 6.88 17.46 0.98
CA GLU A 265 6.67 17.84 -0.42
C GLU A 265 5.24 18.29 -0.72
N ILE A 266 5.07 18.99 -1.85
CA ILE A 266 3.80 19.64 -2.20
C ILE A 266 2.76 18.57 -2.54
N PHE A 267 1.94 18.21 -1.56
CA PHE A 267 0.78 17.35 -1.71
C PHE A 267 -0.24 17.62 -0.59
N GLU A 268 -1.41 18.11 -0.96
CA GLU A 268 -2.54 18.37 -0.03
C GLU A 268 -2.23 19.24 1.21
N TRP A 269 -1.22 20.11 1.15
CA TRP A 269 -0.97 21.11 2.19
C TRP A 269 -1.93 22.30 2.05
N PRO A 270 -2.51 22.82 3.15
CA PRO A 270 -3.29 24.04 3.11
C PRO A 270 -2.37 25.24 2.81
N ASP A 271 -2.95 26.27 2.18
CA ASP A 271 -2.28 27.56 1.97
C ASP A 271 -2.24 28.40 3.26
N ASN A 272 -1.65 27.82 4.31
CA ASN A 272 -1.45 28.43 5.61
C ASN A 272 -0.12 27.95 6.20
N LYS A 273 0.93 28.72 5.93
CA LYS A 273 2.30 28.37 6.34
C LYS A 273 2.45 28.22 7.85
N THR A 274 1.78 29.06 8.64
CA THR A 274 1.82 28.95 10.11
C THR A 274 1.23 27.62 10.58
N ALA A 275 0.06 27.23 10.06
CA ALA A 275 -0.55 25.95 10.41
C ALA A 275 0.32 24.76 9.98
N ASN A 276 0.97 24.85 8.82
CA ASN A 276 1.91 23.83 8.35
C ASN A 276 3.14 23.72 9.25
N GLN A 277 3.71 24.85 9.67
CA GLN A 277 4.84 24.91 10.60
C GLN A 277 4.47 24.29 11.96
N ASP A 278 3.29 24.59 12.48
CA ASP A 278 2.79 24.04 13.75
C ASP A 278 2.62 22.53 13.66
N PHE A 279 1.96 22.04 12.61
CA PHE A 279 1.76 20.61 12.36
C PHE A 279 3.09 19.85 12.25
N ILE A 280 4.02 20.34 11.43
CA ILE A 280 5.35 19.71 11.29
C ILE A 280 6.07 19.74 12.64
N SER A 281 5.95 20.83 13.41
CA SER A 281 6.59 20.92 14.72
C SER A 281 6.03 19.93 15.74
N GLU A 282 4.74 19.62 15.68
CA GLU A 282 4.14 18.57 16.52
C GLU A 282 4.67 17.19 16.15
N LEU A 283 4.76 16.86 14.85
CA LEU A 283 5.35 15.60 14.39
C LEU A 283 6.81 15.45 14.85
N CYS A 284 7.62 16.49 14.66
CA CYS A 284 9.02 16.49 15.08
C CYS A 284 9.18 16.28 16.60
N LYS A 285 8.34 16.93 17.41
CA LYS A 285 8.35 16.77 18.88
C LYS A 285 7.97 15.35 19.29
N GLU A 286 7.01 14.73 18.60
CA GLU A 286 6.63 13.34 18.85
C GLU A 286 7.79 12.40 18.51
N LEU A 287 8.47 12.59 17.38
CA LEU A 287 9.65 11.80 17.02
C LEU A 287 10.79 11.95 18.05
N ASP A 288 11.03 13.18 18.53
CA ASP A 288 12.00 13.43 19.60
C ASP A 288 11.58 12.73 20.91
N ALA A 289 10.29 12.74 21.27
CA ALA A 289 9.76 12.06 22.46
C ALA A 289 9.90 10.53 22.38
N GLN A 290 9.70 9.96 21.18
CA GLN A 290 9.93 8.55 20.87
C GLN A 290 11.43 8.20 20.72
N LYS A 291 12.32 9.19 20.78
CA LYS A 291 13.78 9.04 20.60
C LYS A 291 14.15 8.44 19.24
N VAL A 292 13.34 8.69 18.22
CA VAL A 292 13.60 8.29 16.84
C VAL A 292 14.67 9.21 16.25
N GLN A 293 15.64 8.65 15.51
CA GLN A 293 16.54 9.48 14.70
C GLN A 293 15.78 9.92 13.45
N TRP A 294 15.75 11.23 13.17
CA TRP A 294 14.95 11.74 12.06
C TRP A 294 15.60 12.90 11.32
N GLY A 295 15.18 13.05 10.07
CA GLY A 295 15.57 14.11 9.13
C GLY A 295 14.40 14.60 8.31
N ILE A 296 14.66 15.58 7.45
CA ILE A 296 13.65 16.18 6.57
C ILE A 296 14.03 15.88 5.13
N TYR A 297 13.09 15.34 4.36
CA TYR A 297 13.14 15.33 2.91
C TYR A 297 12.41 16.55 2.37
N SER A 298 13.07 17.36 1.54
CA SER A 298 12.42 18.49 0.86
C SER A 298 13.30 19.10 -0.24
N SER A 299 12.72 20.04 -0.96
CA SER A 299 13.39 20.93 -1.91
C SER A 299 13.16 22.39 -1.50
N ALA A 300 13.98 23.32 -1.99
CA ALA A 300 13.76 24.75 -1.75
C ALA A 300 12.37 25.20 -2.24
N HIS A 301 11.88 24.63 -3.34
CA HIS A 301 10.54 24.90 -3.86
C HIS A 301 9.45 24.40 -2.93
N ASN A 302 9.56 23.15 -2.45
CA ASN A 302 8.58 22.59 -1.51
C ASN A 302 8.58 23.37 -0.19
N TRP A 303 9.76 23.63 0.37
CA TRP A 303 9.91 24.39 1.62
C TRP A 303 9.32 25.80 1.52
N LEU A 304 9.61 26.52 0.43
CA LEU A 304 9.05 27.87 0.19
C LEU A 304 7.52 27.88 0.24
N ASN A 305 6.90 26.92 -0.45
CA ASN A 305 5.45 26.88 -0.61
C ASN A 305 4.74 26.40 0.66
N ILE A 306 5.30 25.39 1.35
CA ILE A 306 4.66 24.77 2.50
C ILE A 306 4.87 25.58 3.78
N VAL A 307 6.11 26.03 4.04
CA VAL A 307 6.49 26.63 5.33
C VAL A 307 7.22 27.97 5.22
N GLY A 308 7.72 28.35 4.04
CA GLY A 308 8.54 29.54 3.85
C GLY A 308 10.05 29.25 3.95
N LEU A 309 10.84 29.87 3.07
CA LEU A 309 12.29 29.60 2.95
C LEU A 309 13.10 29.98 4.20
N ASP A 310 12.62 30.97 4.95
CA ASP A 310 13.26 31.52 6.14
C ASP A 310 12.94 30.73 7.42
N TRP A 311 11.98 29.81 7.38
CA TRP A 311 11.67 28.95 8.52
C TRP A 311 12.80 27.95 8.78
N ALA A 312 13.62 28.26 9.80
CA ALA A 312 14.90 27.60 10.08
C ALA A 312 14.92 26.84 11.43
N VAL A 313 13.75 26.47 11.95
CA VAL A 313 13.61 25.78 13.25
C VAL A 313 14.37 24.45 13.27
N TRP A 314 14.42 23.74 12.14
CA TRP A 314 14.98 22.39 12.03
C TRP A 314 16.33 22.32 11.30
N LYS A 315 17.05 23.44 11.19
CA LYS A 315 18.33 23.55 10.47
C LYS A 315 19.43 22.58 10.95
N ASP A 316 19.34 22.12 12.20
CA ASP A 316 20.33 21.20 12.80
C ASP A 316 20.00 19.73 12.53
N LYS A 317 18.84 19.43 11.93
CA LYS A 317 18.44 18.08 11.51
C LYS A 317 18.97 17.81 10.09
N PRO A 318 19.27 16.56 9.73
CA PRO A 318 19.77 16.24 8.40
C PRO A 318 18.73 16.51 7.32
N LEU A 319 19.21 16.94 6.14
CA LEU A 319 18.38 17.23 4.97
C LEU A 319 18.62 16.18 3.89
N TRP A 320 17.55 15.54 3.44
CA TRP A 320 17.49 14.77 2.20
C TRP A 320 16.93 15.69 1.12
N TRP A 321 17.83 16.21 0.29
CA TRP A 321 17.56 17.24 -0.69
C TRP A 321 17.07 16.63 -2.00
N ALA A 322 15.91 17.08 -2.49
CA ALA A 322 15.31 16.56 -3.73
C ALA A 322 15.34 17.61 -4.86
N THR A 323 15.91 17.26 -6.01
CA THR A 323 15.90 18.13 -7.20
C THR A 323 15.69 17.43 -8.52
N TYR A 324 15.95 16.12 -8.63
CA TYR A 324 15.79 15.37 -9.88
C TYR A 324 16.54 15.99 -11.08
N ASP A 325 17.70 16.60 -10.82
CA ASP A 325 18.49 17.36 -11.78
C ASP A 325 19.42 16.50 -12.66
N GLY A 326 19.43 15.18 -12.45
CA GLY A 326 20.29 14.24 -13.17
C GLY A 326 21.76 14.29 -12.75
N LYS A 327 22.13 15.04 -11.71
CA LYS A 327 23.51 15.20 -11.25
C LYS A 327 23.72 14.49 -9.92
N LYS A 328 24.60 13.49 -9.91
CA LYS A 328 24.94 12.73 -8.68
C LYS A 328 25.99 13.49 -7.84
N ASP A 329 25.69 14.70 -7.40
CA ASP A 329 26.57 15.56 -6.59
C ASP A 329 25.78 16.65 -5.83
N TYR A 330 26.46 17.47 -5.02
CA TYR A 330 25.82 18.57 -4.29
C TYR A 330 26.11 19.97 -4.88
N ALA A 331 26.61 20.05 -6.12
CA ALA A 331 27.15 21.29 -6.68
C ALA A 331 26.12 22.41 -6.82
N ASP A 332 24.86 22.04 -7.10
CA ASP A 332 23.76 22.99 -7.30
C ASP A 332 22.96 23.28 -6.02
N PHE A 333 23.38 22.72 -4.87
CA PHE A 333 22.71 22.99 -3.61
C PHE A 333 22.79 24.48 -3.25
N LYS A 334 21.63 25.06 -2.94
CA LYS A 334 21.51 26.43 -2.40
C LYS A 334 20.87 26.37 -1.04
N SER A 335 21.41 27.12 -0.09
CA SER A 335 20.90 27.15 1.28
C SER A 335 19.44 27.62 1.35
N PHE A 336 18.63 26.90 2.12
CA PHE A 336 17.26 27.26 2.49
C PHE A 336 16.94 26.67 3.85
N GLY A 337 15.93 27.19 4.57
CA GLY A 337 15.51 26.63 5.86
C GLY A 337 16.61 26.56 6.91
N GLY A 338 17.66 27.37 6.76
CA GLY A 338 18.88 27.32 7.58
C GLY A 338 19.89 26.22 7.25
N TRP A 339 19.58 25.28 6.35
CA TRP A 339 20.54 24.27 5.88
C TRP A 339 21.59 24.90 4.97
N THR A 340 22.86 24.59 5.25
CA THR A 340 24.00 25.01 4.42
C THR A 340 24.63 23.86 3.64
N LYS A 341 24.22 22.62 3.94
CA LYS A 341 24.57 21.41 3.18
C LYS A 341 23.51 20.32 3.40
N PRO A 342 23.24 19.47 2.38
CA PRO A 342 22.43 18.29 2.54
C PRO A 342 23.23 17.11 3.11
N ALA A 343 22.52 16.09 3.58
CA ALA A 343 23.05 14.77 3.95
C ALA A 343 22.83 13.73 2.84
N ILE A 344 21.67 13.76 2.17
CA ILE A 344 21.34 12.90 1.01
C ILE A 344 20.87 13.81 -0.13
N HIS A 345 21.13 13.43 -1.39
CA HIS A 345 20.54 14.05 -2.57
C HIS A 345 19.76 13.05 -3.41
N GLN A 346 18.48 13.30 -3.64
CA GLN A 346 17.68 12.58 -4.62
C GLN A 346 17.74 13.29 -5.97
N TRP A 347 18.44 12.66 -6.91
CA TRP A 347 18.89 13.29 -8.16
C TRP A 347 18.24 12.71 -9.41
N ALA A 348 17.59 11.55 -9.32
CA ALA A 348 16.77 10.99 -10.40
C ALA A 348 15.63 10.15 -9.82
N GLY A 349 14.52 10.04 -10.55
CA GLY A 349 13.31 9.36 -10.08
C GLY A 349 12.73 8.40 -11.12
N SER A 350 11.89 7.47 -10.66
CA SER A 350 11.19 6.48 -11.50
C SER A 350 12.13 5.67 -12.42
N VAL A 351 13.34 5.37 -11.93
CA VAL A 351 14.34 4.63 -12.69
C VAL A 351 14.05 3.13 -12.60
N SER A 352 13.96 2.46 -13.73
CA SER A 352 14.06 1.00 -13.77
C SER A 352 15.50 0.58 -13.49
N GLY A 353 15.77 0.24 -12.23
CA GLY A 353 17.08 -0.20 -11.76
C GLY A 353 17.35 -1.67 -12.06
N PRO A 354 18.53 -2.17 -11.68
CA PRO A 354 18.86 -3.58 -11.84
C PRO A 354 17.94 -4.45 -10.96
N CYS A 355 17.98 -5.77 -11.19
CA CYS A 355 17.25 -6.75 -10.37
C CYS A 355 15.72 -6.62 -10.43
N GLY A 356 15.18 -5.91 -11.44
CA GLY A 356 13.73 -5.75 -11.65
C GLY A 356 13.06 -4.78 -10.68
N VAL A 357 13.82 -3.87 -10.07
CA VAL A 357 13.33 -2.90 -9.08
C VAL A 357 13.17 -1.52 -9.72
N ASN A 358 12.02 -0.88 -9.51
CA ASN A 358 11.86 0.54 -9.79
C ASN A 358 12.27 1.34 -8.55
N MET A 359 13.06 2.40 -8.74
CA MET A 359 13.66 3.16 -7.64
C MET A 359 13.89 4.62 -8.01
N ASP A 360 13.94 5.47 -6.99
CA ASP A 360 14.54 6.79 -7.09
C ASP A 360 16.00 6.70 -6.66
N LEU A 361 16.87 7.42 -7.35
CA LEU A 361 18.30 7.38 -7.12
C LEU A 361 18.72 8.46 -6.14
N ASN A 362 19.42 8.02 -5.11
CA ASN A 362 19.92 8.85 -4.03
C ASN A 362 21.46 8.83 -4.02
N TYR A 363 22.05 9.92 -3.57
CA TYR A 363 23.48 10.07 -3.37
C TYR A 363 23.78 10.39 -1.91
N TYR A 364 24.65 9.57 -1.32
CA TYR A 364 25.24 9.73 -0.01
C TYR A 364 26.76 9.49 -0.15
N PRO A 365 27.62 10.44 0.23
CA PRO A 365 29.07 10.41 -0.03
C PRO A 365 29.85 9.45 0.85
#